data_AF-A0A1G8HTF2-F1
#
_entry.id   AF-A0A1G8HTF2-F1
#
_cell.length_a   1.000
_cell.length_b   1.000
_cell.length_c   1.000
_cell.angle_alpha   90.00
_cell.angle_beta   90.00
_cell.angle_gamma   90.00
#
_symmetry.space_group_name_H-M   'P 1'
#
loop_
_entity.id
_entity.type
_entity.pdbx_description
1 polymer ?
#
loop_
_entity_poly.entity_id
_entity_poly.type
_entity_poly.pdbx_seq_one_letter_code
_entity_poly.pdbx_strand_id
1 'polypeptide(L)' 'MAYLATFEEILRRTYVLLGDAENELRSDWRSDSGPNREQARASREVQELISQAKAALARAAQ' A
#
# COMPACT_ATOMS: atom_id res chain seq x y z
N MET A 1 -15.89 2.35 -28.17
CA MET A 1 -15.83 1.18 -27.27
C MET A 1 -14.97 1.54 -26.07
N ALA A 2 -15.41 1.26 -24.85
CA ALA A 2 -14.60 1.50 -23.64
C ALA A 2 -13.54 0.41 -23.51
N TYR A 3 -12.27 0.80 -23.34
CA TYR A 3 -11.18 -0.12 -23.05
C TYR A 3 -11.30 -0.55 -21.58
N LEU A 4 -11.60 -1.83 -21.34
CA LEU A 4 -11.51 -2.42 -20.01
C LEU A 4 -10.07 -2.88 -19.81
N ALA A 5 -9.42 -2.35 -18.79
CA ALA A 5 -8.07 -2.74 -18.42
C ALA A 5 -8.04 -4.25 -18.11
N THR A 6 -6.96 -4.92 -18.50
CA THR A 6 -6.79 -6.34 -18.17
C THR A 6 -6.58 -6.49 -16.66
N PHE A 7 -6.82 -7.69 -16.14
CA PHE A 7 -6.52 -8.00 -14.73
C PHE A 7 -5.05 -7.71 -14.40
N GLU A 8 -4.11 -8.05 -15.30
CA GLU A 8 -2.69 -7.76 -15.13
C GLU A 8 -2.37 -6.27 -15.08
N GLU A 9 -3.06 -5.44 -15.87
CA GLU A 9 -2.89 -3.99 -15.83
C GLU A 9 -3.41 -3.39 -14.52
N ILE A 10 -4.58 -3.85 -14.07
CA ILE A 10 -5.14 -3.45 -12.78
C ILE A 10 -4.18 -3.87 -11.66
N LEU A 11 -3.73 -5.12 -11.68
CA LEU A 11 -2.76 -5.67 -10.73
C LEU A 11 -1.50 -4.79 -10.65
N ARG A 12 -0.87 -4.50 -11.79
CA ARG A 12 0.34 -3.66 -11.83
C ARG A 12 0.09 -2.27 -11.25
N ARG A 13 -1.02 -1.63 -11.61
CA ARG A 13 -1.40 -0.29 -11.09
C ARG A 13 -1.62 -0.33 -9.58
N THR A 14 -2.31 -1.36 -9.07
CA THR A 14 -2.55 -1.51 -7.65
C THR A 14 -1.24 -1.73 -6.87
N TYR A 15 -0.29 -2.49 -7.40
CA TYR A 15 1.01 -2.67 -6.76
C TYR A 15 1.80 -1.36 -6.63
N VAL A 16 1.76 -0.49 -7.66
CA VAL A 16 2.36 0.84 -7.60
C VAL A 16 1.72 1.68 -6.50
N LEU A 17 0.38 1.78 -6.49
CA LEU A 17 -0.34 2.57 -5.48
C LEU A 17 -0.06 2.10 -4.04
N LEU A 18 -0.01 0.78 -3.83
CA LEU A 18 0.32 0.20 -2.52
C LEU A 18 1.77 0.45 -2.13
N GLY A 19 2.70 0.47 -3.08
CA GLY A 19 4.10 0.82 -2.85
C GLY A 19 4.29 2.30 -2.50
N ASP A 20 3.59 3.20 -3.20
CA ASP A 20 3.62 4.63 -2.92
C ASP A 20 3.08 4.91 -1.51
N ALA A 21 1.96 4.29 -1.14
CA ALA A 21 1.40 4.40 0.22
C ALA A 21 2.37 3.91 1.30
N GLU A 22 3.08 2.80 1.07
CA GLU A 22 4.15 2.32 1.96
C GLU A 22 5.29 3.33 2.10
N ASN A 23 5.67 4.00 1.00
CA ASN A 23 6.76 4.96 1.00
C ASN A 23 6.39 6.24 1.77
N GLU A 24 5.19 6.77 1.56
CA GLU A 24 4.68 7.94 2.29
C GLU A 24 4.66 7.70 3.81
N LEU A 25 4.18 6.54 4.26
CA LEU A 25 4.16 6.17 5.68
C LEU A 25 5.57 6.10 6.32
N ARG A 26 6.62 5.90 5.52
CA ARG A 26 8.01 5.92 5.99
C ARG A 26 8.59 7.33 6.01
N SER A 27 8.09 8.24 5.18
CA SER A 27 8.66 9.55 4.92
C SER A 27 8.02 10.68 5.75
N ASP A 28 6.72 10.61 6.05
CA ASP A 28 5.93 11.79 6.44
C ASP A 28 5.91 12.12 7.95
N TRP A 29 6.89 11.63 8.71
CA TRP A 29 7.05 12.04 10.10
C TRP A 29 7.84 13.35 10.14
N ARG A 30 7.18 14.44 10.54
CA ARG A 30 7.82 15.75 10.76
C ARG A 30 9.17 15.56 11.47
N SER A 31 10.22 16.17 10.90
CA SER A 31 11.62 16.07 11.32
C SER A 31 11.86 16.33 12.81
N ASP A 32 10.98 17.09 13.46
CA ASP A 32 11.15 17.54 14.85
C ASP A 32 10.22 16.84 15.85
N SER A 33 9.30 15.99 15.39
CA SER A 33 8.41 15.22 16.26
C SER A 33 7.93 13.97 15.52
N GLY A 34 8.55 12.82 15.82
CA GLY A 34 8.14 11.53 15.29
C GLY A 34 6.68 11.14 15.64
N PRO A 35 6.21 9.97 15.19
CA PRO A 35 4.84 9.52 15.46
C PRO A 35 4.56 9.46 16.95
N ASN A 36 3.39 9.94 17.37
CA ASN A 36 2.86 9.58 18.68
C ASN A 36 2.52 8.06 18.71
N ARG A 37 2.22 7.51 19.90
CA ARG A 37 1.97 6.07 20.05
C ARG A 37 0.83 5.55 19.18
N GLU A 38 -0.23 6.32 19.00
CA GLU A 38 -1.38 5.95 18.19
C GLU A 38 -1.03 5.95 16.70
N GLN A 39 -0.33 6.97 16.24
CA GLN A 39 0.17 7.09 14.87
C GLN A 39 1.15 5.96 14.51
N ALA A 40 2.06 5.61 15.43
CA ALA A 40 2.98 4.49 15.26
C ALA A 40 2.24 3.16 15.16
N ARG A 41 1.20 2.96 15.98
CA ARG A 41 0.34 1.76 15.94
C ARG A 41 -0.42 1.68 14.62
N ALA A 42 -1.11 2.75 14.23
CA ALA A 42 -1.87 2.82 12.99
C ALA A 42 -0.97 2.58 11.77
N SER A 43 0.25 3.11 11.77
CA SER A 43 1.19 2.91 10.66
C SER A 43 1.64 1.46 10.52
N ARG A 44 1.84 0.74 11.62
CA ARG A 44 2.13 -0.70 11.58
C ARG A 44 0.93 -1.49 11.06
N GLU A 45 -0.28 -1.15 11.50
CA GLU A 45 -1.51 -1.77 11.02
C GLU A 45 -1.70 -1.58 9.51
N VAL A 46 -1.47 -0.37 8.99
CA VAL A 46 -1.54 -0.13 7.54
C VAL A 46 -0.48 -0.93 6.79
N GLN A 47 0.75 -1.03 7.29
CA GLN A 47 1.79 -1.86 6.67
C GLN A 47 1.39 -3.35 6.61
N GLU A 48 0.80 -3.88 7.68
CA GLU A 48 0.30 -5.25 7.70
C GLU A 48 -0.82 -5.45 6.67
N LEU A 49 -1.76 -4.51 6.57
CA LEU A 49 -2.86 -4.57 5.60
C LEU A 49 -2.36 -4.48 4.15
N ILE A 50 -1.39 -3.61 3.86
CA ILE A 50 -0.78 -3.52 2.52
C ILE A 50 -0.10 -4.85 2.15
N SER A 51 0.64 -5.44 3.09
CA SER A 51 1.29 -6.74 2.87
C SER A 51 0.26 -7.85 2.57
N GLN A 52 -0.83 -7.90 3.34
CA GLN A 52 -1.93 -8.84 3.11
C GLN A 52 -2.62 -8.62 1.76
N ALA A 53 -2.84 -7.37 1.36
CA ALA A 53 -3.42 -7.02 0.07
C ALA A 53 -2.54 -7.48 -1.09
N LYS A 54 -1.23 -7.21 -1.05
CA LYS A 54 -0.26 -7.69 -2.05
C LYS A 54 -0.28 -9.22 -2.14
N ALA A 55 -0.28 -9.93 -1.00
CA ALA A 55 -0.35 -11.40 -0.98
C ALA A 55 -1.65 -11.94 -1.59
N ALA A 56 -2.80 -11.32 -1.30
CA ALA A 56 -4.08 -11.71 -1.88
C ALA A 56 -4.11 -11.49 -3.40
N LEU A 57 -3.58 -10.35 -3.85
CA LEU A 57 -3.45 -10.03 -5.27
C LEU A 57 -2.52 -11.01 -6.00
N ALA A 58 -1.41 -11.40 -5.38
CA ALA A 58 -0.50 -12.41 -5.93
C ALA A 58 -1.19 -13.78 -6.09
N ARG A 59 -2.01 -14.20 -5.12
CA ARG A 59 -2.82 -15.43 -5.23
C ARG A 59 -3.89 -15.35 -6.31
N ALA A 60 -4.51 -14.18 -6.49
CA ALA A 60 -5.52 -13.98 -7.53
C ALA A 60 -4.92 -13.97 -8.96
N ALA A 61 -3.61 -13.80 -9.10
CA ALA A 61 -2.88 -13.82 -10.36
C ALA A 61 -2.32 -15.20 -10.75
N GLN A 62 -2.50 -16.21 -9.88
CA GLN A 62 -2.15 -17.61 -10.15
C GLN A 62 -3.29 -18.32 -10.89
#